data_AF-M1W5L8-F1
#
_entry.id   AF-M1W5L8-F1
#
_cell.length_a   1.000
_cell.length_b   1.000
_cell.length_c   1.000
_cell.angle_alpha   90.00
_cell.angle_beta   90.00
_cell.angle_gamma   90.00
#
_symmetry.space_group_name_H-M   'P 1'
#
loop_
_entity.id
_entity.type
_entity.pdbx_description
1 polymer ?
#
loop_
_entity_poly.entity_id
_entity_poly.type
_entity_poly.pdbx_seq_one_letter_code
_entity_poly.pdbx_strand_id
1 'polypeptide(L)'
;MANDAFNTTTAGAENYQTWESSVKLHARGMRLMEHLSGDIPYSPETDEHHFGLKFIIWQSLSSRVRKDLLHTGWNLTMPAPETMRLVRIACGYDPDMFLIDLLQKFFNSNRSAFSTMQAWFIHHESLWAQINNIEKVSESLWVAQTINVLEEGVPEVYGSWRSSVFDKALLTKKAMLPFLVDMANDPRQNER
;
A
#
# COMPACT_ATOMS: atom_id res chain seq x y z
N MET A 1 -6.33 -32.42 32.80
CA MET A 1 -5.15 -31.66 32.34
C MET A 1 -5.16 -31.73 30.83
N ALA A 2 -5.57 -30.65 30.15
CA ALA A 2 -5.66 -30.62 28.70
C ALA A 2 -5.30 -29.22 28.18
N ASN A 3 -4.11 -29.15 27.57
CA ASN A 3 -3.61 -28.19 26.59
C ASN A 3 -3.81 -26.68 26.83
N ASP A 4 -2.97 -26.12 27.71
CA ASP A 4 -2.63 -24.68 27.76
C ASP A 4 -1.64 -24.23 26.66
N ALA A 5 -1.38 -25.05 25.64
CA ALA A 5 -0.32 -24.82 24.66
C ALA A 5 -0.66 -23.83 23.51
N PHE A 6 -1.87 -23.25 23.48
CA PHE A 6 -2.26 -22.25 22.48
C PHE A 6 -2.51 -20.85 23.05
N ASN A 7 -2.14 -20.61 24.31
CA ASN A 7 -2.29 -19.30 24.95
C ASN A 7 -1.08 -18.40 24.72
N THR A 8 -0.48 -18.45 23.52
CA THR A 8 0.41 -17.38 23.05
C THR A 8 -0.47 -16.19 22.72
N THR A 9 -0.57 -15.28 23.68
CA THR A 9 -0.99 -13.88 23.57
C THR A 9 -0.90 -13.37 22.13
N THR A 10 -1.98 -13.56 21.37
CA THR A 10 -2.27 -12.70 20.25
C THR A 10 -2.69 -11.40 20.91
N ALA A 11 -1.70 -10.53 21.19
CA ALA A 11 -1.96 -9.12 21.34
C ALA A 11 -2.88 -8.77 20.16
N GLY A 12 -4.08 -8.29 20.46
CA GLY A 12 -5.15 -8.19 19.47
C GLY A 12 -4.72 -7.34 18.26
N ALA A 13 -5.64 -7.20 17.31
CA ALA A 13 -5.35 -6.51 16.06
C ALA A 13 -5.02 -5.00 16.20
N GLU A 14 -4.96 -4.45 17.42
CA GLU A 14 -4.56 -3.07 17.70
C GLU A 14 -3.17 -2.72 17.15
N ASN A 15 -2.21 -3.65 17.16
CA ASN A 15 -0.99 -3.55 16.35
C ASN A 15 -1.17 -4.41 15.09
N TYR A 16 -1.89 -3.85 14.10
CA TYR A 16 -2.37 -4.60 12.95
C TYR A 16 -1.25 -5.31 12.18
N GLN A 17 -0.09 -4.67 11.97
CA GLN A 17 1.02 -5.28 11.22
C GLN A 17 1.61 -6.52 11.91
N THR A 18 1.79 -6.44 13.23
CA THR A 18 2.33 -7.56 14.03
C THR A 18 1.32 -8.70 14.10
N TRP A 19 0.05 -8.34 14.34
CA TRP A 19 -1.05 -9.29 14.38
C TRP A 19 -1.26 -9.98 13.03
N GLU A 20 -1.29 -9.22 11.93
CA GLU A 20 -1.44 -9.74 10.56
C GLU A 20 -0.31 -10.72 10.23
N SER A 21 0.93 -10.41 10.61
CA SER A 21 2.07 -11.31 10.41
C SER A 21 1.88 -12.64 11.16
N SER A 22 1.33 -12.61 12.37
CA SER A 22 0.98 -13.81 13.14
C SER A 22 -0.12 -14.62 12.45
N VAL A 23 -1.20 -13.99 11.99
CA VAL A 23 -2.28 -14.67 11.27
C VAL A 23 -1.77 -15.32 9.98
N LYS A 24 -0.94 -14.61 9.20
CA LYS A 24 -0.30 -15.15 8.00
C LYS A 24 0.60 -16.35 8.31
N LEU A 25 1.32 -16.32 9.44
CA LEU A 25 2.13 -17.45 9.88
C LEU A 25 1.28 -18.69 10.21
N HIS A 26 0.16 -18.52 10.90
CA HIS A 26 -0.79 -19.60 11.19
C HIS A 26 -1.41 -20.17 9.91
N ALA A 27 -1.84 -19.30 8.99
CA ALA A 27 -2.39 -19.72 7.70
C ALA A 27 -1.37 -20.52 6.88
N ARG A 28 -0.09 -20.14 6.88
CA ARG A 28 0.99 -20.91 6.27
C ARG A 28 1.16 -22.27 6.94
N GLY A 29 1.15 -22.34 8.26
CA GLY A 29 1.23 -23.60 9.02
C GLY A 29 0.09 -24.57 8.67
N MET A 30 -1.10 -24.04 8.37
CA MET A 30 -2.26 -24.82 7.95
C MET A 30 -2.35 -25.06 6.44
N ARG A 31 -1.41 -24.54 5.65
CA ARG A 31 -1.43 -24.56 4.17
C ARG A 31 -2.64 -23.84 3.55
N LEU A 32 -3.14 -22.80 4.22
CA LEU A 32 -4.30 -22.01 3.78
C LEU A 32 -3.91 -20.59 3.31
N MET A 33 -2.63 -20.33 3.07
CA MET A 33 -2.15 -18.98 2.75
C MET A 33 -2.80 -18.43 1.47
N GLU A 34 -2.96 -19.26 0.43
CA GLU A 34 -3.57 -18.88 -0.85
C GLU A 34 -5.06 -18.50 -0.72
N HIS A 35 -5.75 -19.06 0.27
CA HIS A 35 -7.13 -18.66 0.61
C HIS A 35 -7.17 -17.36 1.42
N LEU A 36 -6.14 -17.07 2.21
CA LEU A 36 -6.04 -15.83 3.01
C LEU A 36 -5.60 -14.63 2.15
N SER A 37 -4.74 -14.84 1.15
CA SER A 37 -4.34 -13.83 0.17
C SER A 37 -5.43 -13.58 -0.88
N GLY A 38 -6.33 -14.54 -1.08
CA GLY A 38 -7.36 -14.47 -2.13
C GLY A 38 -6.89 -14.96 -3.49
N ASP A 39 -5.73 -15.62 -3.57
CA ASP A 39 -5.24 -16.27 -4.79
C ASP A 39 -6.16 -17.43 -5.21
N ILE A 40 -6.73 -18.14 -4.23
CA ILE A 40 -7.85 -19.06 -4.43
C ILE A 40 -9.16 -18.32 -4.11
N PRO A 41 -10.09 -18.18 -5.07
CA PRO A 41 -11.36 -17.50 -4.83
C PRO A 41 -12.27 -18.29 -3.89
N TYR A 42 -13.17 -17.56 -3.23
CA TYR A 42 -14.23 -18.14 -2.42
C TYR A 42 -15.24 -18.90 -3.29
N SER A 43 -15.58 -20.12 -2.87
CA SER A 43 -16.66 -20.92 -3.43
C SER A 43 -17.23 -21.85 -2.35
N PRO A 44 -18.39 -22.49 -2.57
CA PRO A 44 -18.92 -23.50 -1.64
C PRO A 44 -17.94 -24.63 -1.33
N GLU A 45 -17.09 -25.01 -2.29
CA GLU A 45 -16.06 -26.04 -2.15
C GLU A 45 -14.89 -25.59 -1.27
N THR A 46 -14.65 -24.29 -1.13
CA THR A 46 -13.56 -23.74 -0.33
C THR A 46 -14.03 -23.14 1.00
N ASP A 47 -15.34 -23.19 1.29
CA ASP A 47 -15.94 -22.55 2.47
C ASP A 47 -15.32 -23.02 3.79
N GLU A 48 -15.00 -24.31 3.92
CA GLU A 48 -14.37 -24.87 5.13
C GLU A 48 -12.99 -24.26 5.41
N HIS A 49 -12.21 -24.00 4.37
CA HIS A 49 -10.88 -23.37 4.48
C HIS A 49 -11.01 -21.92 4.95
N HIS A 50 -11.95 -21.18 4.37
CA HIS A 50 -12.25 -19.82 4.80
C HIS A 50 -12.83 -19.78 6.21
N PHE A 51 -13.66 -20.75 6.60
CA PHE A 51 -14.18 -20.89 7.95
C PHE A 51 -13.06 -21.09 8.98
N GLY A 52 -12.12 -22.01 8.71
CA GLY A 52 -10.95 -22.22 9.56
C GLY A 52 -10.11 -20.95 9.76
N LEU A 53 -9.85 -20.21 8.68
CA LEU A 53 -9.15 -18.93 8.74
C LEU A 53 -9.91 -17.88 9.55
N LYS A 54 -11.22 -17.71 9.29
CA LYS A 54 -12.09 -16.78 10.02
C LYS A 54 -12.13 -17.10 11.51
N PHE A 55 -12.15 -18.37 11.88
CA PHE A 55 -12.14 -18.78 13.27
C PHE A 55 -10.86 -18.31 13.98
N ILE A 56 -9.69 -18.51 13.37
CA ILE A 56 -8.40 -18.06 13.92
C ILE A 56 -8.36 -16.55 14.05
N ILE A 57 -8.77 -15.85 12.98
CA ILE A 57 -8.88 -14.38 12.99
C ILE A 57 -9.75 -13.97 14.18
N TRP A 58 -11.00 -14.42 14.25
CA TRP A 58 -11.95 -14.05 15.28
C TRP A 58 -11.44 -14.30 16.72
N GLN A 59 -10.87 -15.49 16.98
CA GLN A 59 -10.35 -15.83 18.30
C GLN A 59 -9.18 -14.95 18.72
N SER A 60 -8.37 -14.50 17.76
CA SER A 60 -7.22 -13.62 18.02
C SER A 60 -7.58 -12.13 18.18
N LEU A 61 -8.82 -11.72 17.90
CA LEU A 61 -9.26 -10.33 18.08
C LEU A 61 -9.59 -10.04 19.53
N SER A 62 -9.31 -8.81 19.97
CA SER A 62 -9.81 -8.28 21.24
C SER A 62 -11.33 -8.05 21.19
N SER A 63 -11.98 -7.98 22.36
CA SER A 63 -13.43 -7.73 22.45
C SER A 63 -13.85 -6.43 21.76
N ARG A 64 -13.00 -5.40 21.82
CA ARG A 64 -13.23 -4.12 21.14
C ARG A 64 -13.25 -4.31 19.63
N VAL A 65 -12.20 -4.90 19.05
CA VAL A 65 -12.10 -5.09 17.60
C VAL A 65 -13.19 -6.03 17.09
N ARG A 66 -13.58 -7.07 17.85
CA ARG A 66 -14.74 -7.92 17.50
C ARG A 66 -16.03 -7.12 17.44
N LYS A 67 -16.26 -6.24 18.42
CA LYS A 67 -17.43 -5.36 18.42
C LYS A 67 -17.41 -4.47 17.19
N ASP A 68 -16.30 -3.79 16.93
CA ASP A 68 -16.18 -2.86 15.80
C ASP A 68 -16.34 -3.61 14.45
N LEU A 69 -15.76 -4.80 14.31
CA LEU A 69 -15.94 -5.69 13.15
C LEU A 69 -17.41 -6.07 12.90
N LEU A 70 -18.19 -6.34 13.94
CA LEU A 70 -19.62 -6.61 13.77
C LEU A 70 -20.38 -5.37 13.24
N HIS A 71 -19.93 -4.15 13.60
CA HIS A 71 -20.55 -2.91 13.11
C HIS A 71 -20.19 -2.61 11.65
N THR A 72 -19.12 -3.21 11.09
CA THR A 72 -18.78 -3.06 9.67
C THR A 72 -19.62 -3.96 8.75
N GLY A 73 -20.57 -4.72 9.30
CA GLY A 73 -21.43 -5.65 8.54
C GLY A 73 -20.80 -7.02 8.31
N TRP A 74 -19.72 -7.35 9.03
CA TRP A 74 -19.08 -8.66 8.95
C TRP A 74 -20.07 -9.79 9.25
N ASN A 75 -19.97 -10.89 8.49
CA ASN A 75 -20.74 -12.09 8.73
C ASN A 75 -19.95 -13.36 8.35
N LEU A 76 -20.49 -14.51 8.76
CA LEU A 76 -19.85 -15.81 8.57
C LEU A 76 -19.78 -16.28 7.12
N THR A 77 -20.51 -15.69 6.17
CA THR A 77 -20.43 -16.07 4.75
C THR A 77 -19.40 -15.26 3.98
N MET A 78 -18.76 -14.27 4.61
CA MET A 78 -17.70 -13.50 3.95
C MET A 78 -16.42 -14.34 3.76
N PRO A 79 -15.65 -14.10 2.68
CA PRO A 79 -14.33 -14.69 2.52
C PRO A 79 -13.34 -14.23 3.60
N ALA A 80 -12.34 -15.06 3.89
CA ALA A 80 -11.27 -14.72 4.84
C ALA A 80 -10.47 -13.44 4.47
N PRO A 81 -10.13 -13.18 3.18
CA PRO A 81 -9.47 -11.93 2.79
C PRO A 81 -10.30 -10.69 3.14
N GLU A 82 -11.62 -10.77 2.94
CA GLU A 82 -12.53 -9.67 3.28
C GLU A 82 -12.62 -9.46 4.80
N THR A 83 -12.58 -10.54 5.57
CA THR A 83 -12.49 -10.45 7.04
C THR A 83 -11.22 -9.72 7.48
N MET A 84 -10.06 -10.02 6.87
CA MET A 84 -8.81 -9.31 7.15
C MET A 84 -8.93 -7.81 6.84
N ARG A 85 -9.54 -7.46 5.70
CA ARG A 85 -9.80 -6.07 5.30
C ARG A 85 -10.67 -5.33 6.32
N LEU A 86 -11.75 -5.95 6.77
CA LEU A 86 -12.66 -5.34 7.76
C LEU A 86 -12.02 -5.21 9.15
N VAL A 87 -11.19 -6.17 9.56
CA VAL A 87 -10.39 -6.04 10.80
C VAL A 87 -9.42 -4.87 10.70
N ARG A 88 -8.74 -4.71 9.55
CA ARG A 88 -7.84 -3.59 9.30
C ARG A 88 -8.56 -2.24 9.51
N ILE A 89 -9.76 -2.11 8.93
CA ILE A 89 -10.62 -0.92 9.10
C ILE A 89 -11.05 -0.74 10.56
N ALA A 90 -11.50 -1.81 11.22
CA ALA A 90 -11.90 -1.77 12.63
C ALA A 90 -10.76 -1.33 13.57
N CYS A 91 -9.51 -1.60 13.19
CA CYS A 91 -8.32 -1.13 13.89
C CYS A 91 -7.91 0.31 13.53
N GLY A 92 -8.72 1.03 12.76
CA GLY A 92 -8.46 2.41 12.33
C GLY A 92 -7.49 2.53 11.15
N TYR A 93 -7.15 1.42 10.49
CA TYR A 93 -6.35 1.42 9.27
C TYR A 93 -7.30 1.37 8.06
N ASP A 94 -8.02 2.46 7.83
CA ASP A 94 -8.87 2.59 6.65
C ASP A 94 -7.99 2.72 5.39
N PRO A 95 -8.08 1.78 4.42
CA PRO A 95 -7.35 1.85 3.16
C PRO A 95 -7.58 3.16 2.41
N ASP A 96 -8.79 3.73 2.51
CA ASP A 96 -9.16 4.96 1.82
C ASP A 96 -8.45 6.16 2.47
N MET A 97 -8.44 6.23 3.81
CA MET A 97 -7.69 7.27 4.53
C MET A 97 -6.18 7.15 4.29
N PHE A 98 -5.65 5.93 4.27
CA PHE A 98 -4.24 5.70 3.98
C PHE A 98 -3.87 6.07 2.53
N LEU A 99 -4.73 5.75 1.57
CA LEU A 99 -4.57 6.16 0.18
C LEU A 99 -4.65 7.68 0.05
N ILE A 100 -5.60 8.34 0.71
CA ILE A 100 -5.73 9.80 0.76
C ILE A 100 -4.44 10.42 1.33
N ASP A 101 -3.92 9.91 2.45
CA ASP A 101 -2.67 10.38 3.04
C ASP A 101 -1.47 10.21 2.09
N LEU A 102 -1.39 9.07 1.39
CA LEU A 102 -0.34 8.82 0.41
C LEU A 102 -0.46 9.73 -0.81
N LEU A 103 -1.67 9.95 -1.33
CA LEU A 103 -1.93 10.89 -2.41
C LEU A 103 -1.57 12.32 -1.99
N GLN A 104 -1.94 12.75 -0.79
CA GLN A 104 -1.56 14.05 -0.25
C GLN A 104 -0.04 14.19 -0.14
N LYS A 105 0.66 13.19 0.39
CA LYS A 105 2.13 13.19 0.44
C LYS A 105 2.74 13.25 -0.95
N PHE A 106 2.16 12.56 -1.92
CA PHE A 106 2.60 12.54 -3.31
C PHE A 106 2.45 13.91 -3.98
N PHE A 107 1.28 14.55 -3.86
CA PHE A 107 1.02 15.88 -4.42
C PHE A 107 1.75 17.01 -3.69
N ASN A 108 2.06 16.83 -2.41
CA ASN A 108 2.84 17.81 -1.64
C ASN A 108 4.36 17.56 -1.70
N SER A 109 4.81 16.51 -2.41
CA SER A 109 6.22 16.17 -2.52
C SER A 109 6.97 17.14 -3.45
N ASN A 110 7.42 18.26 -2.89
CA ASN A 110 8.19 19.26 -3.62
C ASN A 110 9.69 18.89 -3.63
N ARG A 111 10.33 19.02 -4.80
CA ARG A 111 11.76 18.78 -4.98
C ARG A 111 12.64 19.64 -4.06
N SER A 112 12.23 20.87 -3.74
CA SER A 112 12.98 21.79 -2.88
C SER A 112 13.19 21.28 -1.44
N ALA A 113 12.33 20.37 -0.98
CA ALA A 113 12.40 19.75 0.35
C ALA A 113 13.51 18.69 0.49
N PHE A 114 14.21 18.36 -0.60
CA PHE A 114 15.25 17.34 -0.64
C PHE A 114 16.61 17.97 -0.97
N SER A 115 17.68 17.38 -0.46
CA SER A 115 19.05 17.84 -0.77
C SER A 115 19.41 17.58 -2.24
N THR A 116 19.03 16.42 -2.77
CA THR A 116 19.41 15.97 -4.13
C THR A 116 18.20 15.61 -4.98
N MET A 117 18.38 15.66 -6.31
CA MET A 117 17.35 15.25 -7.27
C MET A 117 17.06 13.77 -7.14
N GLN A 118 18.12 12.99 -6.90
CA GLN A 118 18.03 11.57 -6.62
C GLN A 118 17.18 11.24 -5.39
N ALA A 119 17.37 11.95 -4.27
CA ALA A 119 16.63 11.69 -3.04
C ALA A 119 15.13 11.97 -3.22
N TRP A 120 14.79 13.07 -3.88
CA TRP A 120 13.41 13.37 -4.22
C TRP A 120 12.82 12.30 -5.15
N PHE A 121 13.53 11.92 -6.22
CA PHE A 121 13.02 10.96 -7.20
C PHE A 121 12.76 9.57 -6.58
N ILE A 122 13.68 9.08 -5.74
CA ILE A 122 13.51 7.81 -5.00
C ILE A 122 12.26 7.88 -4.11
N HIS A 123 12.09 8.99 -3.39
CA HIS A 123 10.91 9.19 -2.54
C HIS A 123 9.61 9.25 -3.37
N HIS A 124 9.63 9.97 -4.49
CA HIS A 124 8.50 10.13 -5.39
C HIS A 124 8.05 8.79 -5.99
N GLU A 125 8.99 7.97 -6.47
CA GLU A 125 8.71 6.61 -6.97
C GLU A 125 8.23 5.68 -5.86
N SER A 126 8.77 5.81 -4.64
CA SER A 126 8.35 5.01 -3.49
C SER A 126 6.90 5.28 -3.10
N LEU A 127 6.48 6.55 -3.08
CA LEU A 127 5.08 6.92 -2.84
C LEU A 127 4.16 6.38 -3.94
N TRP A 128 4.56 6.51 -5.20
CA TRP A 128 3.79 6.01 -6.33
C TRP A 128 3.61 4.48 -6.32
N ALA A 129 4.65 3.74 -5.94
CA ALA A 129 4.58 2.30 -5.77
C ALA A 129 3.60 1.91 -4.65
N GLN A 130 3.62 2.63 -3.52
CA GLN A 130 2.69 2.39 -2.40
C GLN A 130 1.23 2.68 -2.80
N ILE A 131 0.98 3.77 -3.51
CA ILE A 131 -0.34 4.11 -4.06
C ILE A 131 -0.85 2.97 -4.96
N ASN A 132 -0.02 2.55 -5.94
CA ASN A 132 -0.39 1.51 -6.90
C ASN A 132 -0.48 0.08 -6.34
N ASN A 133 -0.01 -0.13 -5.11
CA ASN A 133 -0.23 -1.37 -4.37
C ASN A 133 -1.59 -1.39 -3.67
N ILE A 134 -2.21 -0.23 -3.43
CA ILE A 134 -3.55 -0.11 -2.84
C ILE A 134 -4.58 -0.05 -3.97
N GLU A 135 -4.42 0.90 -4.89
CA GLU A 135 -5.34 1.13 -6.00
C GLU A 135 -4.56 1.45 -7.26
N LYS A 136 -4.96 0.85 -8.40
CA LYS A 136 -4.33 1.14 -9.68
C LYS A 136 -4.78 2.52 -10.18
N VAL A 137 -3.92 3.52 -9.93
CA VAL A 137 -4.14 4.91 -10.32
C VAL A 137 -3.46 5.17 -11.68
N SER A 138 -4.10 6.00 -12.51
CA SER A 138 -3.58 6.35 -13.85
C SER A 138 -2.19 7.01 -13.77
N GLU A 139 -1.25 6.55 -14.60
CA GLU A 139 0.09 7.16 -14.72
C GLU A 139 0.06 8.63 -15.16
N SER A 140 -1.07 9.10 -15.73
CA SER A 140 -1.25 10.51 -16.05
C SER A 140 -1.14 11.43 -14.83
N LEU A 141 -1.56 10.96 -13.65
CA LEU A 141 -1.44 11.71 -12.39
C LEU A 141 0.02 11.83 -11.95
N TRP A 142 0.80 10.76 -12.12
CA TRP A 142 2.23 10.77 -11.86
C TRP A 142 2.96 11.74 -12.79
N VAL A 143 2.63 11.70 -14.08
CA VAL A 143 3.20 12.60 -15.11
C VAL A 143 2.88 14.06 -14.78
N ALA A 144 1.61 14.37 -14.51
CA ALA A 144 1.18 15.73 -14.20
C ALA A 144 1.88 16.28 -12.96
N GLN A 145 1.96 15.49 -11.89
CA GLN A 145 2.63 15.92 -10.66
C GLN A 145 4.13 16.11 -10.88
N THR A 146 4.78 15.21 -11.61
CA THR A 146 6.21 15.31 -11.92
C THR A 146 6.51 16.58 -12.70
N ILE A 147 5.67 16.94 -13.67
CA ILE A 147 5.78 18.18 -14.43
C ILE A 147 5.67 19.39 -13.50
N ASN A 148 4.65 19.44 -12.64
CA ASN A 148 4.45 20.55 -11.71
C ASN A 148 5.66 20.74 -10.80
N VAL A 149 6.19 19.65 -10.24
CA VAL A 149 7.35 19.71 -9.34
C VAL A 149 8.61 20.16 -10.04
N LEU A 150 8.83 19.74 -11.30
CA LEU A 150 9.97 20.22 -12.09
C LEU A 150 9.82 21.69 -12.45
N GLU A 151 8.63 22.11 -12.89
CA GLU A 151 8.36 23.50 -13.30
C GLU A 151 8.54 24.48 -12.14
N GLU A 152 8.07 24.12 -10.94
CA GLU A 152 8.17 24.97 -9.75
C GLU A 152 9.53 24.86 -9.04
N GLY A 153 10.08 23.64 -8.95
CA GLY A 153 11.21 23.34 -8.08
C GLY A 153 12.57 23.35 -8.78
N VAL A 154 12.62 23.08 -10.09
CA VAL A 154 13.87 23.05 -10.87
C VAL A 154 13.61 23.52 -12.32
N PRO A 155 13.34 24.83 -12.53
CA PRO A 155 12.89 25.35 -13.81
C PRO A 155 13.88 25.08 -14.96
N GLU A 156 15.20 24.99 -14.68
CA GLU A 156 16.19 24.68 -15.71
C GLU A 156 16.07 23.25 -16.24
N VAL A 157 15.77 22.29 -15.37
CA VAL A 157 15.53 20.90 -15.73
C VAL A 157 14.21 20.77 -16.50
N TYR A 158 13.17 21.47 -16.06
CA TYR A 158 11.91 21.55 -16.79
C TYR A 158 12.08 22.14 -18.20
N GLY A 159 12.84 23.24 -18.33
CA GLY A 159 13.15 23.86 -19.62
C GLY A 159 13.94 22.93 -20.55
N SER A 160 14.91 22.20 -20.01
CA SER A 160 15.72 21.22 -20.75
C SER A 160 14.89 20.03 -21.24
N TRP A 161 14.01 19.50 -20.39
CA TRP A 161 13.06 18.46 -20.77
C TRP A 161 12.08 18.95 -21.83
N ARG A 162 11.50 20.13 -21.62
CA ARG A 162 10.52 20.72 -22.54
C ARG A 162 11.11 20.95 -23.93
N SER A 163 12.37 21.34 -24.00
CA SER A 163 13.07 21.59 -25.27
C SER A 163 13.47 20.31 -25.99
N SER A 164 13.66 19.19 -25.28
CA SER A 164 14.13 17.93 -25.84
C SER A 164 13.01 16.94 -26.18
N VAL A 165 11.87 16.98 -25.49
CA VAL A 165 10.87 15.90 -25.54
C VAL A 165 9.41 16.35 -25.54
N PHE A 166 9.09 17.65 -25.53
CA PHE A 166 7.69 18.11 -25.42
C PHE A 166 6.91 18.02 -26.73
N ASP A 167 6.80 16.80 -27.27
CA ASP A 167 5.69 16.42 -28.12
C ASP A 167 4.57 15.87 -27.21
N LYS A 168 3.33 16.35 -27.37
CA LYS A 168 2.19 15.93 -26.52
C LYS A 168 1.97 14.41 -26.57
N ALA A 169 2.43 13.74 -27.64
CA ALA A 169 2.39 12.29 -27.80
C ALA A 169 3.35 11.51 -26.87
N LEU A 170 4.34 12.17 -26.25
CA LEU A 170 5.37 11.55 -25.42
C LEU A 170 5.18 11.75 -23.91
N LEU A 171 4.06 12.35 -23.48
CA LEU A 171 3.74 12.60 -22.06
C LEU A 171 3.29 11.32 -21.34
N THR A 172 4.21 10.37 -21.23
CA THR A 172 4.01 9.09 -20.54
C THR A 172 5.09 8.90 -19.48
N LYS A 173 4.77 8.19 -18.39
CA LYS A 173 5.75 7.85 -17.36
C LYS A 173 6.96 7.13 -17.96
N LYS A 174 6.71 6.18 -18.88
CA LYS A 174 7.75 5.43 -19.59
C LYS A 174 8.76 6.32 -20.33
N ALA A 175 8.31 7.40 -20.96
CA ALA A 175 9.17 8.33 -21.69
C ALA A 175 9.90 9.32 -20.75
N MET A 176 9.29 9.70 -19.63
CA MET A 176 9.88 10.63 -18.65
C MET A 176 10.93 9.97 -17.75
N LEU A 177 10.76 8.69 -17.42
CA LEU A 177 11.64 7.98 -16.50
C LEU A 177 13.13 8.03 -16.89
N PRO A 178 13.54 7.74 -18.13
CA PRO A 178 14.95 7.82 -18.53
C PRO A 178 15.55 9.20 -18.29
N PHE A 179 14.83 10.26 -18.68
CA PHE A 179 15.27 11.63 -18.46
C PHE A 179 15.46 11.95 -16.97
N LEU A 180 14.52 11.56 -16.12
CA LEU A 180 14.61 11.81 -14.67
C LEU A 180 15.74 11.02 -14.01
N VAL A 181 16.01 9.79 -14.47
CA VAL A 181 17.13 8.98 -13.99
C VAL A 181 18.46 9.63 -14.36
N ASP A 182 18.61 10.08 -15.61
CA ASP A 182 19.82 10.77 -16.06
C ASP A 182 20.05 12.05 -15.25
N MET A 183 19.00 12.84 -15.04
CA MET A 183 19.06 14.05 -14.24
C MET A 183 19.32 13.80 -12.75
N ALA A 184 18.75 12.74 -12.17
CA ALA A 184 18.98 12.34 -10.79
C ALA A 184 20.45 11.95 -10.55
N ASN A 185 21.12 11.43 -11.57
CA ASN A 185 22.53 11.03 -11.50
C ASN A 185 23.49 12.13 -11.95
N ASP A 186 23.01 13.28 -12.44
CA ASP A 186 23.87 14.42 -12.82
C ASP A 186 24.45 15.10 -11.57
N PRO A 187 25.79 15.14 -11.40
CA PRO A 187 26.44 15.77 -10.25
C PRO A 187 26.02 17.24 -10.05
N ARG A 188 25.76 17.97 -11.14
CA ARG A 188 25.39 19.38 -11.12
C ARG A 188 24.01 19.64 -10.47
N GLN A 189 23.17 18.61 -10.39
CA GLN A 189 21.85 18.67 -9.74
C GLN A 189 21.86 18.15 -8.29
N ASN A 190 23.02 17.69 -7.83
CA ASN A 190 23.23 17.05 -6.53
C ASN A 190 24.20 17.83 -5.62
N GLU A 191 24.76 18.94 -6.10
CA GLU A 191 25.56 19.88 -5.32
C GLU A 191 24.71 21.12 -4.99
N ARG A 192 24.47 21.37 -3.69
CA ARG A 192 23.96 22.64 -3.16
C ARG A 192 25.06 23.29 -2.34
#